data_AF-A0A419KG03-F1
#
_entry.id   AF-A0A419KG03-F1
#
_cell.length_a   1.000
_cell.length_b   1.000
_cell.length_c   1.000
_cell.angle_alpha   90.00
_cell.angle_beta   90.00
_cell.angle_gamma   90.00
#
_symmetry.space_group_name_H-M   'P 1'
#
loop_
_entity.id
_entity.type
_entity.pdbx_description
1 polymer ?
#
loop_
_entity_poly.entity_id
_entity_poly.type
_entity_poly.pdbx_seq_one_letter_code
_entity_poly.pdbx_strand_id
1 'polypeptide(L)'
;IVLYWMHKSKGYSLLVRTPWDVELHGLFTTRSPHRPNPIGLSVVRLIERKGNILRVKGIDAIEGTPLIDIKPYVPEFDELQEVKIGWLEGKVKR
;
A
#
# COMPACT_ATOMS: atom_id res chain seq x y z
N ILE A 1 10.53 -2.89 -2.60
CA ILE A 1 9.47 -2.28 -1.76
C ILE A 1 9.74 -0.78 -1.67
N VAL A 2 8.72 0.06 -1.83
CA VAL A 2 8.80 1.51 -1.58
C VAL A 2 7.83 1.89 -0.48
N LEU A 3 8.30 2.69 0.47
CA LEU A 3 7.47 3.34 1.48
C LEU A 3 7.37 4.82 1.16
N TYR A 4 6.16 5.36 1.19
CA TYR A 4 5.92 6.76 0.84
C TYR A 4 4.89 7.39 1.77
N TRP A 5 4.96 8.71 1.93
CA TRP A 5 4.05 9.46 2.79
C TRP A 5 2.87 9.97 1.99
N MET A 6 1.66 9.48 2.27
CA MET A 6 0.42 9.92 1.63
C MET A 6 0.04 11.33 2.14
N HIS A 7 0.83 12.32 1.71
CA HIS A 7 0.82 13.72 2.18
C HIS A 7 -0.52 14.45 2.01
N LYS A 8 -1.41 13.98 1.13
CA LYS A 8 -2.78 14.52 0.99
C LYS A 8 -3.81 13.87 1.92
N SER A 9 -3.45 12.79 2.60
CA SER A 9 -4.29 12.15 3.60
C SER A 9 -4.40 13.05 4.83
N LYS A 10 -5.63 13.42 5.19
CA LYS A 10 -5.94 14.26 6.35
C LYS A 10 -6.90 13.53 7.27
N GLY A 11 -6.61 13.54 8.57
CA GLY A 11 -7.42 12.86 9.59
C GLY A 11 -7.55 11.35 9.38
N TYR A 12 -8.26 10.70 10.31
CA TYR A 12 -8.62 9.28 10.20
C TYR A 12 -9.85 8.98 11.06
N SER A 13 -10.52 7.87 10.74
CA SER A 13 -11.53 7.23 11.58
C SER A 13 -11.08 5.81 11.89
N LEU A 14 -11.39 5.31 13.09
CA LEU A 14 -11.06 3.92 13.46
C LEU A 14 -11.95 2.90 12.76
N LEU A 15 -13.11 3.33 12.25
CA LEU A 15 -13.99 2.53 11.41
C LEU A 15 -14.13 3.20 10.04
N VAL A 16 -13.88 2.45 8.97
CA VAL A 16 -13.90 2.95 7.59
C VAL A 16 -14.72 2.06 6.69
N ARG A 17 -15.39 2.68 5.71
CA ARG A 17 -15.98 1.95 4.59
C ARG A 17 -14.94 1.81 3.49
N THR A 18 -14.84 0.64 2.89
CA THR A 18 -13.90 0.39 1.79
C THR A 18 -14.65 0.25 0.46
N PRO A 19 -13.96 0.37 -0.70
CA PRO A 19 -14.61 0.10 -1.99
C PRO A 19 -15.11 -1.33 -2.18
N TRP A 20 -14.66 -2.28 -1.35
CA TRP A 20 -14.95 -3.71 -1.50
C TRP A 20 -16.10 -4.20 -0.65
N ASP A 21 -16.66 -3.36 0.23
CA ASP A 21 -17.73 -3.79 1.12
C ASP A 21 -18.61 -2.62 1.60
N VAL A 22 -19.86 -2.95 1.92
CA VAL A 22 -20.84 -1.99 2.43
C VAL A 22 -20.72 -1.77 3.94
N GLU A 23 -20.22 -2.78 4.67
CA GLU A 23 -20.01 -2.73 6.10
C GLU A 23 -18.77 -1.89 6.49
N LEU A 24 -18.78 -1.39 7.72
CA LEU A 24 -17.62 -0.72 8.30
C LEU A 24 -16.59 -1.74 8.76
N HIS A 25 -15.33 -1.45 8.49
CA HIS A 25 -14.19 -2.26 8.92
C HIS A 25 -13.26 -1.45 9.81
N GLY A 26 -12.63 -2.11 10.78
CA GLY A 26 -11.56 -1.49 11.57
C GLY A 26 -10.45 -0.99 10.65
N LEU A 27 -10.02 0.26 10.81
CA LEU A 27 -9.06 0.91 9.91
C LEU A 27 -7.81 0.06 9.65
N PHE A 28 -7.27 -0.59 10.68
CA PHE A 28 -6.06 -1.41 10.60
C PHE A 28 -6.26 -2.76 9.89
N THR A 29 -7.50 -3.19 9.66
CA THR A 29 -7.83 -4.35 8.81
C THR A 29 -8.03 -3.97 7.34
N THR A 30 -7.74 -2.71 6.97
CA THR A 30 -7.90 -2.17 5.62
C THR A 30 -6.62 -1.55 5.08
N ARG A 31 -6.64 -1.19 3.79
CA ARG A 31 -5.60 -0.41 3.12
C ARG A 31 -5.99 1.06 2.90
N SER A 32 -6.91 1.60 3.71
CA SER A 32 -7.30 3.02 3.61
C SER A 32 -6.09 3.95 3.78
N PRO A 33 -5.99 5.05 2.98
CA PRO A 33 -4.93 6.04 3.13
C PRO A 33 -5.10 6.92 4.38
N HIS A 34 -6.31 7.02 4.92
CA HIS A 34 -6.66 7.84 6.10
C HIS A 34 -6.34 7.10 7.39
N ARG A 35 -5.09 7.19 7.84
CA ARG A 35 -4.56 6.48 9.01
C ARG A 35 -3.66 7.38 9.87
N PRO A 36 -3.47 7.05 11.16
CA PRO A 36 -2.64 7.84 12.09
C PRO A 36 -1.26 8.18 11.53
N ASN A 37 -0.63 7.18 10.91
CA ASN A 37 0.60 7.33 10.14
C ASN A 37 0.26 6.99 8.67
N PRO A 38 0.08 7.98 7.79
CA PRO A 38 -0.31 7.78 6.39
C PRO A 38 0.85 7.27 5.53
N ILE A 39 1.44 6.14 5.92
CA ILE A 39 2.49 5.45 5.19
C ILE A 39 1.84 4.49 4.21
N GLY A 40 2.11 4.71 2.91
CA GLY A 40 1.77 3.80 1.84
C GLY A 40 2.93 2.84 1.55
N LEU A 41 2.59 1.68 1.01
CA LEU A 41 3.54 0.62 0.68
C LEU A 41 3.15 0.03 -0.67
N SER A 42 4.11 0.03 -1.60
CA SER A 42 3.99 -0.71 -2.86
C SER A 42 5.17 -1.64 -3.06
N VAL A 43 4.89 -2.86 -3.53
CA VAL A 43 5.88 -3.71 -4.18
C VAL A 43 5.88 -3.32 -5.66
N VAL A 44 6.99 -2.76 -6.13
CA VAL A 44 7.12 -2.22 -7.48
C VAL A 44 8.18 -2.97 -8.26
N ARG A 45 7.98 -3.10 -9.57
CA ARG A 45 9.00 -3.60 -10.48
C ARG A 45 9.91 -2.45 -10.88
N LEU A 46 11.21 -2.57 -10.61
CA LEU A 46 12.21 -1.66 -11.18
C LEU A 46 12.34 -1.94 -12.68
N ILE A 47 12.14 -0.90 -13.49
CA ILE A 47 12.25 -0.97 -14.95
C ILE A 47 13.61 -0.43 -15.40
N GLU A 48 14.07 0.66 -14.78
CA GLU A 48 15.29 1.35 -15.18
C GLU A 48 15.83 2.21 -14.03
N ARG A 49 17.16 2.35 -13.96
CA ARG A 49 17.85 3.32 -13.10
C ARG A 49 18.67 4.27 -13.96
N LYS A 50 18.49 5.58 -13.76
CA LYS A 50 19.33 6.63 -14.32
C LYS A 50 19.83 7.53 -13.19
N GLY A 51 21.06 7.30 -12.72
CA GLY A 51 21.60 8.02 -11.57
C GLY A 51 20.76 7.80 -10.31
N ASN A 52 20.17 8.89 -9.81
CA ASN A 52 19.25 8.93 -8.66
C ASN A 52 17.76 8.81 -9.04
N ILE A 53 17.44 8.60 -10.32
CA ILE A 53 16.07 8.43 -10.81
C ILE A 53 15.80 6.94 -11.05
N LEU A 54 14.72 6.43 -10.45
CA LEU A 54 14.24 5.07 -10.65
C LEU A 54 12.90 5.10 -11.38
N ARG A 55 12.83 4.44 -12.55
CA ARG A 55 11.57 4.22 -13.26
C ARG A 55 11.01 2.88 -12.82
N VAL A 56 9.79 2.90 -12.29
CA VAL A 56 9.15 1.71 -11.71
C VAL A 56 7.76 1.50 -12.29
N LYS A 57 7.23 0.27 -12.16
CA LYS A 57 5.85 -0.10 -12.50
C LYS A 57 5.14 -0.66 -11.28
N GLY A 58 3.85 -0.31 -11.12
CA GLY A 58 3.00 -0.82 -10.05
C GLY A 58 2.98 0.04 -8.77
N ILE A 59 3.39 1.32 -8.86
CA ILE A 59 3.20 2.29 -7.77
C ILE A 59 1.81 2.91 -7.87
N ASP A 60 1.15 3.09 -6.73
CA ASP A 60 -0.19 3.68 -6.58
C ASP A 60 -0.17 5.06 -5.88
N ALA A 61 1.02 5.61 -5.67
CA ALA A 61 1.22 6.96 -5.16
C ALA A 61 0.88 8.01 -6.22
N ILE A 62 0.26 9.12 -5.79
CA ILE A 62 0.02 10.27 -6.65
C ILE A 62 1.30 11.07 -6.90
N GLU A 63 1.32 11.89 -7.94
CA GLU A 63 2.43 12.81 -8.21
C GLU A 63 2.74 13.72 -7.01
N GLY A 64 4.03 13.97 -6.79
CA GLY A 64 4.54 14.77 -5.67
C GLY A 64 4.56 14.04 -4.32
N THR A 65 4.15 12.76 -4.25
CA THR A 65 4.18 11.99 -3.00
C THR A 65 5.61 11.82 -2.47
N PRO A 66 5.91 12.27 -1.24
CA PRO A 66 7.23 12.08 -0.64
C PRO A 66 7.59 10.61 -0.47
N LEU A 67 8.77 10.23 -0.94
CA LEU A 67 9.36 8.93 -0.68
C LEU A 67 10.00 8.93 0.71
N ILE A 68 9.74 7.88 1.50
CA ILE A 68 10.30 7.71 2.85
C ILE A 68 11.47 6.73 2.81
N ASP A 69 11.30 5.61 2.10
CA ASP A 69 12.27 4.51 2.14
C ASP A 69 12.17 3.61 0.90
N ILE A 70 13.28 2.95 0.58
CA ILE A 70 13.40 1.95 -0.50
C ILE A 70 14.11 0.73 0.06
N LYS A 71 13.50 -0.45 -0.08
CA LYS A 71 14.09 -1.73 0.29
C LYS A 71 14.06 -2.71 -0.88
N PRO A 72 15.07 -3.59 -1.04
CA PRO A 72 14.95 -4.71 -1.98
C PRO A 72 13.74 -5.58 -1.61
N TYR A 73 13.06 -6.11 -2.61
CA TYR A 73 12.09 -7.19 -2.41
C TYR A 73 12.87 -8.50 -2.46
N VAL A 74 12.76 -9.33 -1.44
CA VAL A 74 13.42 -10.62 -1.31
C VAL A 74 12.33 -11.67 -1.17
N PRO A 75 12.08 -12.51 -2.19
CA PRO A 75 10.99 -13.51 -2.15
C PRO A 75 10.99 -14.36 -0.89
N GLU A 76 12.17 -14.77 -0.40
CA GLU A 76 12.35 -15.58 0.80
C GLU A 76 11.85 -14.91 2.09
N PHE A 77 11.77 -13.58 2.11
CA PHE A 77 11.31 -12.80 3.27
C PHE A 77 9.92 -12.20 3.07
N ASP A 78 9.58 -11.85 1.83
CA ASP A 78 8.41 -11.06 1.50
C ASP A 78 7.25 -11.88 0.92
N GLU A 79 7.52 -13.07 0.37
CA GLU A 79 6.50 -13.96 -0.19
C GLU A 79 6.01 -14.94 0.88
N LEU A 80 4.80 -14.70 1.37
CA LEU A 80 4.16 -15.55 2.37
C LEU A 80 3.32 -16.64 1.68
N GLN A 81 3.48 -17.89 2.16
CA GLN A 81 2.60 -18.99 1.81
C GLN A 81 1.37 -19.03 2.74
N GLU A 82 0.27 -19.59 2.25
CA GLU A 82 -0.97 -19.82 3.03
C GLU A 82 -1.61 -18.56 3.66
N VAL A 83 -1.55 -17.42 2.97
CA VAL A 83 -2.14 -16.16 3.44
C VAL A 83 -3.67 -16.22 3.42
N LYS A 84 -4.29 -16.02 4.59
CA LYS A 84 -5.74 -15.75 4.72
C LYS A 84 -5.99 -14.25 4.57
N ILE A 85 -7.00 -13.89 3.77
CA ILE A 85 -7.36 -12.47 3.53
C ILE A 85 -8.60 -12.02 4.31
N GLY A 86 -9.21 -12.93 5.08
CA GLY A 86 -10.27 -12.61 6.04
C GLY A 86 -11.52 -12.06 5.37
N TRP A 87 -12.02 -10.91 5.85
CA TRP A 87 -13.27 -10.31 5.34
C TRP A 87 -13.23 -9.91 3.86
N LEU A 88 -12.05 -9.89 3.24
CA LEU A 88 -11.84 -9.65 1.79
C LEU A 88 -12.10 -10.89 0.93
N GLU A 89 -12.26 -12.07 1.51
CA GLU A 89 -12.57 -13.30 0.79
C GLU A 89 -13.86 -13.14 -0.02
N GLY A 90 -13.80 -13.47 -1.32
CA GLY A 90 -14.91 -13.29 -2.26
C GLY A 90 -15.22 -11.85 -2.67
N LYS A 91 -14.54 -10.84 -2.11
CA LYS A 91 -14.80 -9.40 -2.39
C LYS A 91 -13.78 -8.74 -3.31
N VAL A 92 -12.59 -9.32 -3.44
CA VAL A 92 -11.53 -8.83 -4.32
C VAL A 92 -11.37 -9.79 -5.50
N LYS A 93 -11.45 -9.29 -6.74
CA LYS A 93 -11.09 -10.07 -7.92
C LYS A 93 -9.58 -9.98 -8.14
N ARG A 94 -8.95 -11.13 -8.41
CA ARG A 94 -7.56 -11.20 -8.88
C ARG A 94 -7.41 -10.49 -10.22
#